data_AF-A0A5R8QNL5-F1
#
_entry.id   AF-A0A5R8QNL5-F1
#
_cell.length_a   1.000
_cell.length_b   1.000
_cell.length_c   1.000
_cell.angle_alpha   90.00
_cell.angle_beta   90.00
_cell.angle_gamma   90.00
#
_symmetry.space_group_name_H-M   'P 1'
#
loop_
_entity.id
_entity.type
_entity.pdbx_description
1 polymer ?
#
loop_
_entity_poly.entity_id
_entity_poly.type
_entity_poly.pdbx_seq_one_letter_code
_entity_poly.pdbx_strand_id
1 'polypeptide(L)' 'MLLAARLMRPVSAAATLTNMTTLERAFILARSGECSCVAALVKRLDREGYDGRQIYGSLLRKQLRDLIKEASKRYLG' A
#
# COMPACT_ATOMS: atom_id res chain seq x y z
N MET A 1 -24.52 24.42 -10.95
CA MET A 1 -24.58 22.94 -10.80
C MET A 1 -23.24 22.47 -10.27
N LEU A 2 -23.09 22.46 -8.95
CA LEU A 2 -21.83 22.24 -8.23
C LEU A 2 -21.40 20.76 -8.27
N LEU A 3 -20.12 20.54 -8.56
CA LEU A 3 -19.43 19.25 -8.52
C LEU A 3 -19.66 18.54 -7.18
N ALA A 4 -20.28 17.37 -7.19
CA ALA A 4 -20.17 16.40 -6.10
C ALA A 4 -18.83 15.65 -6.24
N ALA A 5 -17.73 16.36 -5.98
CA ALA A 5 -16.42 15.75 -5.81
C ALA A 5 -16.49 14.81 -4.60
N ARG A 6 -16.38 13.51 -4.90
CA ARG A 6 -16.31 12.41 -3.94
C ARG A 6 -15.20 12.70 -2.93
N LEU A 7 -15.58 13.08 -1.71
CA LEU A 7 -14.71 13.29 -0.57
C LEU A 7 -13.97 11.97 -0.22
N MET A 8 -12.86 11.69 -0.89
CA MET A 8 -11.77 10.98 -0.24
C MET A 8 -11.28 11.92 0.87
N ARG A 9 -11.68 11.61 2.10
CA ARG A 9 -11.20 12.28 3.30
C ARG A 9 -9.68 12.37 3.23
N PRO A 10 -9.06 13.50 3.61
CA PRO A 10 -7.62 13.52 3.81
C PRO A 10 -7.31 12.42 4.82
N VAL A 11 -6.55 11.40 4.40
CA VAL A 11 -5.86 10.55 5.37
C VAL A 11 -4.88 11.51 6.05
N SER A 12 -5.28 11.95 7.24
CA SER A 12 -4.67 13.08 7.94
C SER A 12 -3.16 12.89 7.98
N ALA A 13 -2.44 13.88 7.47
CA ALA A 13 -0.98 13.96 7.37
C ALA A 13 -0.34 14.21 8.75
N ALA A 14 -0.74 13.39 9.73
CA ALA A 14 -0.20 13.35 11.09
C ALA A 14 -0.18 11.89 11.54
N ALA A 15 0.60 11.05 10.85
CA ALA A 15 1.04 9.78 11.41
C ALA A 15 2.08 10.09 12.49
N THR A 16 1.61 10.53 13.65
CA THR A 16 2.41 10.77 14.83
C THR A 16 2.90 9.43 15.39
N LEU A 17 4.20 9.16 15.26
CA LEU A 17 5.01 8.29 16.12
C LEU A 17 4.48 6.86 16.40
N THR A 18 4.41 6.01 15.38
CA THR A 18 4.26 4.56 15.58
C THR A 18 5.37 3.82 14.84
N ASN A 19 6.11 2.97 15.55
CA ASN A 19 7.04 1.99 14.96
C ASN A 19 6.23 1.00 14.11
N MET A 20 5.88 1.40 12.90
CA MET A 20 5.17 0.55 11.96
C MET A 20 6.11 -0.59 11.58
N THR A 21 5.62 -1.82 11.65
CA THR A 21 6.38 -2.99 11.20
C THR A 21 6.46 -2.99 9.66
N THR A 22 7.46 -3.68 9.10
CA THR A 22 7.55 -3.89 7.65
C THR A 22 6.26 -4.47 7.08
N LEU A 23 5.63 -5.41 7.79
CA LEU A 23 4.39 -6.05 7.34
C LEU A 23 3.22 -5.07 7.30
N GLU A 24 3.00 -4.30 8.36
CA GLU A 24 1.95 -3.28 8.39
C GLU A 24 2.14 -2.28 7.24
N ARG A 25 3.37 -1.82 7.03
CA ARG A 25 3.68 -0.91 5.94
C ARG A 25 3.43 -1.55 4.57
N ALA A 26 3.78 -2.82 4.40
CA ALA A 26 3.52 -3.56 3.17
C ALA A 26 2.01 -3.63 2.85
N PHE A 27 1.16 -3.90 3.84
CA PHE A 27 -0.28 -3.93 3.64
C PHE A 27 -0.87 -2.55 3.31
N ILE A 28 -0.31 -1.48 3.87
CA ILE A 28 -0.70 -0.11 3.51
C ILE A 28 -0.33 0.20 2.06
N LEU A 29 0.91 -0.08 1.64
CA LEU A 29 1.36 0.13 0.26
C LEU A 29 0.56 -0.71 -0.75
N ALA A 30 0.22 -1.96 -0.40
CA ALA A 30 -0.57 -2.82 -1.27
C ALA A 30 -1.98 -2.28 -1.50
N ARG A 31 -2.56 -1.60 -0.50
CA ARG A 31 -3.91 -1.03 -0.56
C ARG A 31 -3.96 0.38 -1.13
N SER A 32 -2.83 1.09 -1.22
CA SER A 32 -2.81 2.49 -1.66
C SER A 32 -3.00 2.67 -3.16
N GLY A 33 -2.72 1.62 -3.95
CA GLY A 33 -2.74 1.69 -5.42
C GLY A 33 -1.46 2.29 -6.03
N GLU A 34 -0.48 2.69 -5.21
CA GLU A 34 0.79 3.27 -5.69
C GLU A 34 1.77 2.22 -6.23
N CYS A 35 1.61 0.96 -5.84
CA CYS A 35 2.49 -0.14 -6.26
C CYS A 35 1.78 -1.01 -7.30
N SER A 36 2.40 -1.19 -8.46
CA SER A 36 1.86 -2.05 -9.54
C SER A 36 2.08 -3.55 -9.33
N CYS A 37 3.06 -3.92 -8.49
CA CYS A 37 3.37 -5.30 -8.17
C CYS A 37 4.15 -5.43 -6.85
N VAL A 38 4.28 -6.66 -6.34
CA VAL A 38 5.00 -6.94 -5.07
C VAL A 38 6.48 -6.51 -5.16
N ALA A 39 7.12 -6.60 -6.33
CA ALA A 39 8.51 -6.15 -6.48
C ALA A 39 8.65 -4.62 -6.35
N ALA A 40 7.69 -3.85 -6.89
CA ALA A 40 7.65 -2.40 -6.72
C ALA A 40 7.41 -2.01 -5.24
N LEU A 41 6.53 -2.76 -4.57
CA LEU A 41 6.26 -2.61 -3.14
C LEU A 41 7.51 -2.86 -2.29
N VAL A 42 8.25 -3.94 -2.55
CA VAL A 42 9.50 -4.25 -1.82
C VAL A 42 10.53 -3.13 -2.02
N LYS A 43 10.73 -2.67 -3.27
CA LYS A 43 11.62 -1.53 -3.55
C LYS A 43 11.19 -0.26 -2.81
N ARG A 44 9.88 -0.06 -2.60
CA ARG A 44 9.36 1.08 -1.86
C ARG A 44 9.63 0.96 -0.36
N LEU A 45 9.46 -0.23 0.22
CA LEU A 45 9.81 -0.53 1.60
C LEU A 45 11.30 -0.27 1.87
N ASP A 46 12.18 -0.80 1.01
CA ASP A 46 13.63 -0.61 1.15
C ASP A 46 14.02 0.88 1.12
N ARG A 47 13.36 1.67 0.27
CA ARG A 47 13.56 3.13 0.17
C ARG A 47 13.07 3.88 1.40
N GLU A 48 12.03 3.38 2.05
CA GLU A 48 11.46 3.96 3.27
C GLU A 48 12.19 3.47 4.54
N GLY A 49 13.22 2.63 4.41
CA GLY A 49 14.04 2.15 5.53
C GLY A 49 13.53 0.86 6.20
N TYR A 50 12.52 0.22 5.62
CA TYR A 50 12.01 -1.08 6.10
C TYR A 50 12.80 -2.25 5.49
N ASP A 51 12.85 -3.37 6.20
CA ASP A 51 13.52 -4.58 5.72
C ASP A 51 12.64 -5.37 4.74
N GLY A 52 12.72 -5.07 3.45
CA GLY A 52 11.96 -5.75 2.39
C GLY A 52 12.20 -7.27 2.32
N ARG A 53 13.28 -7.79 2.93
CA ARG A 53 13.56 -9.24 2.99
C ARG A 53 12.50 -9.97 3.80
N GLN A 54 11.77 -9.30 4.69
CA GLN A 54 10.63 -9.87 5.43
C GLN A 54 9.42 -10.18 4.53
N ILE A 55 9.38 -9.70 3.29
CA ILE A 55 8.33 -10.02 2.31
C ILE A 55 8.69 -11.32 1.56
N TYR A 56 8.69 -12.42 2.31
CA TYR A 56 8.94 -13.77 1.81
C TYR A 56 7.75 -14.70 2.08
N GLY A 57 7.79 -15.90 1.48
CA GLY A 57 6.70 -16.87 1.58
C GLY A 57 5.61 -16.69 0.50
N SER A 58 5.10 -17.80 0.01
CA SER A 58 4.12 -17.85 -1.08
C SER A 58 2.78 -17.24 -0.68
N LEU A 59 2.33 -17.48 0.56
CA LEU A 59 1.05 -16.99 1.06
C LEU A 59 1.02 -15.46 1.19
N LEU A 60 2.01 -14.87 1.88
CA LEU A 60 2.10 -13.41 2.07
C LEU A 60 2.17 -12.69 0.71
N ARG A 61 3.01 -13.18 -0.21
CA ARG A 61 3.14 -12.61 -1.55
C ARG A 61 1.84 -12.70 -2.36
N LYS A 62 1.07 -13.77 -2.18
CA LYS A 62 -0.26 -13.89 -2.79
C LYS A 62 -1.21 -12.82 -2.23
N GLN A 63 -1.30 -12.68 -0.90
CA GLN A 63 -2.16 -11.70 -0.25
C GLN A 63 -1.86 -10.26 -0.71
N LEU A 64 -0.58 -9.86 -0.72
CA LEU A 64 -0.17 -8.53 -1.17
C LEU A 64 -0.48 -8.30 -2.65
N ARG A 65 -0.25 -9.30 -3.51
CA ARG A 65 -0.57 -9.22 -4.94
C ARG A 65 -2.07 -9.06 -5.18
N ASP A 66 -2.89 -9.79 -4.44
CA ASP A 66 -4.35 -9.71 -4.59
C ASP A 66 -4.85 -8.33 -4.16
N LEU A 67 -4.33 -7.77 -3.06
CA LEU A 67 -4.62 -6.40 -2.63
C LEU A 67 -4.20 -5.34 -3.66
N ILE A 68 -3.01 -5.47 -4.25
CA ILE A 68 -2.54 -4.57 -5.31
C ILE A 68 -3.49 -4.59 -6.51
N LYS A 69 -3.93 -5.78 -6.93
CA LYS A 69 -4.89 -5.93 -8.03
C LYS A 69 -6.22 -5.27 -7.72
N GLU A 70 -6.76 -5.50 -6.52
CA GLU A 70 -8.02 -4.88 -6.09
C GLU A 70 -7.91 -3.35 -6.00
N ALA A 71 -6.79 -2.82 -5.50
CA ALA A 71 -6.53 -1.39 -5.48
C ALA A 71 -6.48 -0.81 -6.91
N SER A 72 -5.79 -1.48 -7.83
CA SER A 72 -5.69 -1.05 -9.24
C SER A 72 -7.06 -1.02 -9.94
N LYS A 73 -7.92 -2.01 -9.71
CA LYS A 73 -9.29 -2.02 -10.25
C LYS A 73 -10.10 -0.82 -9.76
N ARG A 74 -9.96 -0.46 -8.48
CA ARG A 74 -10.71 0.65 -7.87
C ARG A 74 -10.33 2.03 -8.41
N TYR A 75 -9.16 2.18 -9.02
CA TYR A 75 -8.71 3.41 -9.67
C TYR A 75 -9.12 3.52 -11.15
N LEU A 76 -9.47 2.41 -11.80
CA LEU A 76 -9.84 2.35 -13.22
C LEU A 76 -11.36 2.24 -13.45
N GLY A 77 -12.16 2.23 -12.39
CA GLY A 77 -13.63 2.14 -12.42
C GLY A 77 -14.33 3.40 -11.92
#